data_AF-A0A8J4CK65-F1
#
_entry.id   AF-A0A8J4CK65-F1
#
_cell.length_a   1.000
_cell.length_b   1.000
_cell.length_c   1.000
_cell.angle_alpha   90.00
_cell.angle_beta   90.00
_cell.angle_gamma   90.00
#
_symmetry.space_group_name_H-M   'P 1'
#
loop_
_entity.id
_entity.type
_entity.pdbx_description
1 polymer ?
#
loop_
_entity_poly.entity_id
_entity_poly.type
_entity_poly.pdbx_seq_one_letter_code
_entity_poly.pdbx_strand_id
1 'polypeptide(L)'
;MEPYTEGMKAEVDAYYFHHYCCHFSQPPIADVYALVPQVMTWDDHDIFDGWGSYAPYLQDSVVFQGVFASALRWYCVFQQHCKVEKKLPVAVYEVDGRTAIVACDMRHQRRPDEIVPLEHYMKLSMLCTQLPEEIEHVVFVSTVPVVYPHVKVARTVLNLLKNGLLRCLLGSLGAKQLNQFGEPELMDDLDDHWSAPDHRDERRFLIEILQMLSKYRGCRVTLLSGDVHVCGAGKLISYPEPSEEMLRHDFRYMPQVISSAISNPPPPGGLITMLDFCSHGGRINRATRHTMTRELRTRTGVRVVLENKRNWCEVNAEKEDGGHALIFKLRVEDSPGDLKIIKQYDIKVPPLQKLNGQYYDTRTKHHGGCFVA
;
A
#
# COMPACT_ATOMS: atom_id res chain seq x y z
N MET A 1 30.68 20.02 0.89
CA MET A 1 29.30 19.82 1.37
C MET A 1 28.85 21.13 1.96
N GLU A 2 27.78 21.70 1.42
CA GLU A 2 27.21 22.93 1.98
C GLU A 2 26.61 22.63 3.37
N PRO A 3 26.78 23.53 4.35
CA PRO A 3 26.31 23.28 5.71
C PRO A 3 24.79 23.38 5.79
N TYR A 4 24.14 22.46 6.51
CA TYR A 4 22.77 22.66 6.98
C TYR A 4 22.81 23.62 8.18
N THR A 5 22.55 24.90 7.91
CA THR A 5 22.70 25.97 8.91
C THR A 5 21.52 26.01 9.88
N GLU A 6 21.71 26.61 11.06
CA GLU A 6 20.61 26.87 12.00
C GLU A 6 19.50 27.72 11.37
N GLY A 7 19.84 28.62 10.45
CA GLY A 7 18.84 29.39 9.69
C GLY A 7 17.99 28.49 8.80
N MET A 8 18.61 27.58 8.03
CA MET A 8 17.88 26.59 7.23
C MET A 8 17.00 25.69 8.11
N LYS A 9 17.52 25.26 9.25
CA LYS A 9 16.75 24.47 10.22
C LYS A 9 15.50 25.20 10.70
N ALA A 10 15.63 26.48 11.07
CA ALA A 10 14.51 27.28 11.54
C ALA A 10 13.43 27.44 10.45
N GLU A 11 13.83 27.69 9.20
CA GLU A 11 12.90 27.81 8.06
C GLU A 11 12.19 26.48 7.76
N VAL A 12 12.91 25.36 7.77
CA VAL A 12 12.33 24.03 7.53
C VAL A 12 11.37 23.64 8.67
N ASP A 13 11.74 23.88 9.92
CA ASP A 13 10.85 23.67 11.07
C ASP A 13 9.58 24.52 10.96
N ALA A 14 9.71 25.80 10.59
CA ALA A 14 8.57 26.70 10.41
C ALA A 14 7.67 26.24 9.25
N TYR A 15 8.26 25.76 8.16
CA TYR A 15 7.55 25.19 7.01
C TYR A 15 6.69 23.99 7.42
N TYR A 16 7.29 22.95 8.01
CA TYR A 16 6.52 21.76 8.40
C TYR A 16 5.43 22.10 9.42
N PHE A 17 5.74 22.90 10.44
CA PHE A 17 4.76 23.33 11.43
C PHE A 17 3.56 24.02 10.77
N HIS A 18 3.81 25.03 9.92
CA HIS A 18 2.73 25.74 9.21
C HIS A 18 1.98 24.80 8.26
N HIS A 19 2.68 23.92 7.57
CA HIS A 19 2.07 22.98 6.64
C HIS A 19 1.08 22.06 7.35
N TYR A 20 1.48 21.49 8.50
CA TYR A 20 0.59 20.69 9.33
C TYR A 20 -0.60 21.51 9.85
N CYS A 21 -0.35 22.69 10.43
CA CYS A 21 -1.42 23.56 10.92
C CYS A 21 -2.44 23.87 9.83
N CYS A 22 -1.99 24.29 8.65
CA CYS A 22 -2.87 24.65 7.53
C CYS A 22 -3.71 23.46 7.03
N HIS A 23 -3.13 22.26 6.93
CA HIS A 23 -3.85 21.07 6.44
C HIS A 23 -4.82 20.52 7.50
N PHE A 24 -4.39 20.44 8.76
CA PHE A 24 -5.21 19.88 9.84
C PHE A 24 -6.33 20.84 10.26
N SER A 25 -6.17 22.15 10.02
CA SER A 25 -7.22 23.13 10.30
C SER A 25 -8.25 23.29 9.18
N GLN A 26 -8.13 22.57 8.06
CA GLN A 26 -9.16 22.62 7.03
C GLN A 26 -10.48 22.11 7.62
N PRO A 27 -11.61 22.83 7.49
CA PRO A 27 -12.82 22.51 8.26
C PRO A 27 -13.28 21.04 8.16
N PRO A 28 -13.34 20.41 6.96
CA PRO A 28 -13.72 19.00 6.85
C PRO A 28 -12.73 18.03 7.53
N ILE A 29 -11.43 18.36 7.53
CA ILE A 29 -10.39 17.55 8.17
C ILE A 29 -10.47 17.71 9.69
N ALA A 30 -10.57 18.95 10.16
CA ALA A 30 -10.69 19.26 11.58
C ALA A 30 -11.92 18.59 12.21
N ASP A 31 -13.07 18.61 11.52
CA ASP A 31 -14.31 17.96 11.97
C ASP A 31 -14.12 16.45 12.11
N VAL A 32 -13.53 15.78 11.11
CA VAL A 32 -13.27 14.33 11.18
C VAL A 32 -12.27 14.01 12.27
N TYR A 33 -11.18 14.77 12.38
CA TYR A 33 -10.12 14.52 13.34
C TYR A 33 -10.56 14.73 14.79
N ALA A 34 -11.55 15.60 15.02
CA ALA A 34 -12.16 15.79 16.33
C ALA A 34 -13.12 14.66 16.75
N LEU A 35 -13.64 13.88 15.79
CA LEU A 35 -14.71 12.90 16.01
C LEU A 35 -14.27 11.44 15.84
N VAL A 36 -13.26 11.19 15.00
CA VAL A 36 -12.85 9.85 14.60
C VAL A 36 -11.44 9.56 15.12
N PRO A 37 -11.23 8.49 15.91
CA PRO A 37 -9.89 8.04 16.27
C PRO A 37 -9.07 7.70 15.02
N GLN A 38 -7.81 8.11 15.01
CA GLN A 38 -6.94 7.99 13.85
C GLN A 38 -5.78 7.03 14.13
N VAL A 39 -5.46 6.23 13.12
CA VAL A 39 -4.24 5.45 13.04
C VAL A 39 -3.48 5.96 11.83
N MET A 40 -2.37 6.64 12.07
CA MET A 40 -1.58 7.30 11.02
C MET A 40 -0.26 6.59 10.78
N THR A 41 0.17 6.59 9.53
CA THR A 41 1.52 6.24 9.08
C THR A 41 1.91 7.23 7.98
N TRP A 42 3.18 7.61 7.91
CA TRP A 42 3.68 8.48 6.86
C TRP A 42 4.09 7.73 5.59
N ASP A 43 4.20 8.48 4.49
CA ASP A 43 4.94 8.13 3.29
C ASP A 43 6.06 9.18 3.02
N ASP A 44 6.71 9.13 1.87
CA ASP A 44 7.76 10.08 1.48
C ASP A 44 7.26 11.54 1.42
N HIS A 45 6.03 11.79 0.97
CA HIS A 45 5.47 13.15 0.90
C HIS A 45 5.33 13.84 2.27
N ASP A 46 5.36 13.11 3.39
CA ASP A 46 5.47 13.70 4.74
C ASP A 46 6.88 14.25 5.03
N ILE A 47 7.86 13.87 4.21
CA ILE A 47 9.26 14.30 4.25
C ILE A 47 9.49 15.17 3.00
N PHE A 48 9.80 14.55 1.87
CA PHE A 48 9.72 15.12 0.53
C PHE A 48 9.77 13.97 -0.48
N ASP A 49 9.28 14.25 -1.69
CA ASP A 49 9.12 13.32 -2.80
C ASP A 49 10.36 12.43 -3.03
N GLY A 50 10.15 11.11 -3.08
CA GLY A 50 11.19 10.10 -3.32
C GLY A 50 12.12 9.79 -2.14
N TRP A 51 11.81 10.25 -0.92
CA TRP A 51 12.64 9.97 0.26
C TRP A 51 12.88 8.46 0.44
N GLY A 52 14.17 8.08 0.57
CA GLY A 52 14.60 6.70 0.71
C GLY A 52 15.03 6.04 -0.60
N SER A 53 14.80 6.68 -1.75
CA SER A 53 15.16 6.16 -3.07
C SER A 53 16.33 6.91 -3.73
N TYR A 54 16.83 7.97 -3.07
CA TYR A 54 18.01 8.70 -3.54
C TYR A 54 19.30 7.90 -3.33
N ALA A 55 20.29 8.16 -4.19
CA ALA A 55 21.62 7.57 -4.05
C ALA A 55 22.23 7.91 -2.65
N PRO A 56 23.02 6.99 -2.04
CA PRO A 56 23.50 7.16 -0.66
C PRO A 56 24.20 8.51 -0.39
N TYR A 57 24.96 9.03 -1.35
CA TYR A 57 25.67 10.31 -1.17
C TYR A 57 24.73 11.53 -1.04
N LEU A 58 23.51 11.46 -1.61
CA LEU A 58 22.47 12.47 -1.43
C LEU A 58 21.65 12.18 -0.17
N GLN A 59 21.21 10.93 -0.02
CA GLN A 59 20.39 10.46 1.09
C GLN A 59 21.07 10.72 2.45
N ASP A 60 22.39 10.50 2.53
CA ASP A 60 23.21 10.70 3.74
C ASP A 60 23.79 12.12 3.84
N SER A 61 23.44 13.02 2.93
CA SER A 61 23.95 14.40 2.97
C SER A 61 23.42 15.15 4.19
N VAL A 62 24.22 16.08 4.71
CA VAL A 62 23.88 16.89 5.90
C VAL A 62 22.57 17.66 5.70
N VAL A 63 22.28 18.09 4.48
CA VAL A 63 21.05 18.80 4.13
C VAL A 63 19.84 17.87 4.17
N PHE A 64 19.90 16.70 3.52
CA PHE A 64 18.79 15.73 3.51
C PHE A 64 18.46 15.24 4.92
N GLN A 65 19.49 14.90 5.70
CA GLN A 65 19.33 14.47 7.09
C GLN A 65 18.77 15.60 7.98
N GLY A 66 19.16 16.86 7.74
CA GLY A 66 18.59 18.02 8.42
C GLY A 66 17.11 18.24 8.14
N VAL A 67 16.70 18.11 6.88
CA VAL A 67 15.28 18.17 6.47
C VAL A 67 14.49 17.03 7.11
N PHE A 68 15.00 15.81 7.03
CA PHE A 68 14.37 14.63 7.63
C PHE A 68 14.18 14.76 9.15
N ALA A 69 15.19 15.26 9.87
CA ALA A 69 15.07 15.46 11.31
C ALA A 69 13.91 16.39 11.68
N SER A 70 13.68 17.43 10.87
CA SER A 70 12.56 18.35 11.03
C SER A 70 11.23 17.68 10.67
N ALA A 71 11.17 16.96 9.54
CA ALA A 71 10.00 16.20 9.10
C ALA A 71 9.55 15.18 10.17
N LEU A 72 10.48 14.35 10.65
CA LEU A 72 10.27 13.34 11.68
C LEU A 72 9.73 13.96 12.97
N ARG A 73 10.28 15.11 13.39
CA ARG A 73 9.80 15.82 14.57
C ARG A 73 8.32 16.18 14.44
N TRP A 74 7.94 16.83 13.34
CA TRP A 74 6.57 17.31 13.17
C TRP A 74 5.59 16.19 12.86
N TYR A 75 6.01 15.14 12.15
CA TYR A 75 5.26 13.89 12.03
C TYR A 75 4.97 13.26 13.41
N CYS A 76 5.97 13.18 14.28
CA CYS A 76 5.78 12.64 15.62
C CYS A 76 4.80 13.48 16.45
N VAL A 77 4.85 14.82 16.32
CA VAL A 77 3.95 15.74 17.04
C VAL A 77 2.51 15.66 16.52
N PHE A 78 2.30 15.74 15.20
CA PHE A 78 0.96 15.87 14.61
C PHE A 78 0.27 14.55 14.28
N GLN A 79 1.02 13.49 13.94
CA GLN A 79 0.42 12.23 13.50
C GLN A 79 0.55 11.10 14.53
N GLN A 80 1.70 11.02 15.23
CA GLN A 80 1.94 9.96 16.23
C GLN A 80 1.68 10.40 17.68
N HIS A 81 1.47 11.70 17.89
CA HIS A 81 1.28 12.32 19.21
C HIS A 81 2.33 11.89 20.25
N CYS A 82 3.60 11.78 19.84
CA CYS A 82 4.68 11.32 20.70
C CYS A 82 5.98 12.10 20.47
N LYS A 83 6.96 11.88 21.35
CA LYS A 83 8.33 12.33 21.12
C LYS A 83 9.03 11.39 20.15
N VAL A 84 10.01 11.89 19.40
CA VAL A 84 10.77 11.12 18.40
C VAL A 84 11.34 9.82 19.00
N GLU A 85 11.88 9.88 20.22
CA GLU A 85 12.49 8.71 20.89
C GLU A 85 11.48 7.66 21.34
N LYS A 86 10.18 8.00 21.31
CA LYS A 86 9.07 7.11 21.67
C LYS A 86 8.33 6.59 20.44
N LYS A 87 8.65 7.08 19.24
CA LYS A 87 8.05 6.61 18.00
C LYS A 87 8.38 5.13 17.81
N LEU A 88 7.35 4.31 17.63
CA LEU A 88 7.52 2.89 17.36
C LEU A 88 7.78 2.64 15.86
N PRO A 89 8.58 1.62 15.52
CA PRO A 89 8.76 1.21 14.12
C PRO A 89 7.59 0.41 13.57
N VAL A 90 6.83 -0.24 14.46
CA VAL A 90 5.61 -1.00 14.13
C VAL A 90 4.55 -0.63 15.14
N ALA A 91 3.36 -0.28 14.65
CA ALA A 91 2.20 0.04 15.44
C ALA A 91 1.10 -0.99 15.20
N VAL A 92 0.45 -1.43 16.28
CA VAL A 92 -0.63 -2.42 16.26
C VAL A 92 -1.80 -1.84 17.04
N TYR A 93 -2.97 -1.81 16.41
CA TYR A 93 -4.19 -1.27 16.97
C TYR A 93 -5.30 -2.30 16.86
N GLU A 94 -5.82 -2.74 18.00
CA GLU A 94 -7.00 -3.59 18.05
C GLU A 94 -8.24 -2.73 17.88
N VAL A 95 -9.07 -3.12 16.92
CA VAL A 95 -10.34 -2.49 16.57
C VAL A 95 -11.41 -3.55 16.76
N ASP A 96 -12.57 -3.17 17.31
CA ASP A 96 -13.78 -4.02 17.46
C ASP A 96 -13.64 -5.37 18.20
N GLY A 97 -12.45 -5.69 18.71
CA GLY A 97 -12.14 -6.95 19.40
C GLY A 97 -11.89 -8.14 18.48
N ARG A 98 -12.01 -7.99 17.15
CA ARG A 98 -11.78 -9.06 16.18
C ARG A 98 -10.84 -8.66 15.05
N THR A 99 -10.54 -7.37 14.90
CA THR A 99 -9.68 -6.85 13.84
C THR A 99 -8.46 -6.17 14.45
N ALA A 100 -7.28 -6.42 13.90
CA ALA A 100 -6.08 -5.65 14.23
C ALA A 100 -5.59 -4.88 12.99
N ILE A 101 -5.34 -3.59 13.14
CA ILE A 101 -4.65 -2.77 12.14
C ILE A 101 -3.16 -2.77 12.50
N VAL A 102 -2.32 -3.11 11.53
CA VAL A 102 -0.87 -3.18 11.71
C VAL A 102 -0.19 -2.30 10.68
N ALA A 103 0.57 -1.30 11.13
CA ALA A 103 1.33 -0.41 10.28
C ALA A 103 2.83 -0.51 10.63
N CYS A 104 3.67 -0.63 9.61
CA CYS A 104 5.12 -0.63 9.75
C CYS A 104 5.67 0.64 9.11
N ASP A 105 6.66 1.26 9.76
CA ASP A 105 7.40 2.37 9.17
C ASP A 105 8.26 1.86 8.00
N MET A 106 7.99 2.38 6.82
CA MET A 106 8.64 2.03 5.55
C MET A 106 9.47 3.19 4.98
N ARG A 107 9.67 4.29 5.72
CA ARG A 107 10.35 5.50 5.21
C ARG A 107 11.48 6.00 6.10
N HIS A 108 11.42 5.80 7.42
CA HIS A 108 12.46 6.31 8.34
C HIS A 108 13.86 5.83 7.96
N GLN A 109 14.02 4.50 7.84
CA GLN A 109 15.31 3.85 7.61
C GLN A 109 15.45 3.27 6.20
N ARG A 110 14.55 3.69 5.29
CA ARG A 110 14.52 3.19 3.91
C ARG A 110 15.79 3.54 3.16
N ARG A 111 16.27 2.58 2.38
CA ARG A 111 17.36 2.69 1.41
C ARG A 111 16.86 2.25 0.02
N PRO A 112 17.58 2.59 -1.07
CA PRO A 112 17.18 2.20 -2.42
C PRO A 112 17.06 0.68 -2.64
N ASP A 113 17.72 -0.13 -1.80
CA ASP A 113 17.74 -1.59 -1.86
C ASP A 113 17.11 -2.27 -0.63
N GLU A 114 16.59 -1.50 0.34
CA GLU A 114 15.98 -2.00 1.58
C GLU A 114 14.86 -1.06 2.03
N ILE A 115 13.60 -1.50 1.95
CA ILE A 115 12.43 -0.72 2.36
C ILE A 115 12.28 -0.75 3.88
N VAL A 116 12.32 -1.95 4.46
CA VAL A 116 12.07 -2.20 5.88
C VAL A 116 13.27 -2.94 6.49
N PRO A 117 13.92 -2.38 7.51
CA PRO A 117 14.98 -3.06 8.25
C PRO A 117 14.53 -4.39 8.86
N LEU A 118 15.45 -5.36 8.95
CA LEU A 118 15.17 -6.67 9.56
C LEU A 118 14.60 -6.57 10.99
N GLU A 119 15.05 -5.61 11.79
CA GLU A 119 14.54 -5.37 13.15
C GLU A 119 13.04 -5.05 13.19
N HIS A 120 12.53 -4.33 12.19
CA HIS A 120 11.11 -4.01 12.08
C HIS A 120 10.30 -5.27 11.74
N TYR A 121 10.80 -6.15 10.85
CA TYR A 121 10.17 -7.45 10.57
C TYR A 121 10.12 -8.36 11.79
N MET A 122 11.17 -8.38 12.61
CA MET A 122 11.18 -9.12 13.88
C MET A 122 10.15 -8.55 14.84
N LYS A 123 10.08 -7.22 14.97
CA LYS A 123 9.09 -6.53 15.82
C LYS A 123 7.66 -6.80 15.36
N LEU A 124 7.40 -6.71 14.06
CA LEU A 124 6.13 -7.05 13.42
C LEU A 124 5.70 -8.47 13.79
N SER A 125 6.59 -9.44 13.61
CA SER A 125 6.31 -10.85 13.90
C SER A 125 6.03 -11.07 15.40
N MET A 126 6.81 -10.43 16.28
CA MET A 126 6.61 -10.52 17.73
C MET A 126 5.27 -9.92 18.16
N LEU A 127 4.93 -8.72 17.70
CA LEU A 127 3.68 -8.06 18.08
C LEU A 127 2.45 -8.81 17.54
N CYS A 128 2.49 -9.25 16.28
CA CYS A 128 1.39 -10.03 15.68
C CYS A 128 1.20 -11.41 16.34
N THR A 129 2.26 -12.01 16.88
CA THR A 129 2.13 -13.28 17.61
C THR A 129 1.52 -13.12 19.01
N GLN A 130 1.57 -11.91 19.57
CA GLN A 130 1.01 -11.53 20.87
C GLN A 130 -0.43 -11.02 20.80
N LEU A 131 -0.99 -10.85 19.60
CA LEU A 131 -2.40 -10.47 19.43
C LEU A 131 -3.33 -11.44 20.18
N PRO A 132 -4.49 -10.97 20.67
CA PRO A 132 -5.52 -11.83 21.24
C PRO A 132 -5.96 -12.95 20.29
N GLU A 133 -6.43 -14.07 20.84
CA GLU A 133 -6.89 -15.22 20.03
C GLU A 133 -8.21 -14.94 19.31
N GLU A 134 -8.96 -13.94 19.77
CA GLU A 134 -10.21 -13.46 19.20
C GLU A 134 -10.01 -12.69 17.89
N ILE A 135 -8.77 -12.26 17.58
CA ILE A 135 -8.46 -11.54 16.34
C ILE A 135 -8.57 -12.47 15.13
N GLU A 136 -9.62 -12.25 14.34
CA GLU A 136 -9.91 -12.98 13.11
C GLU A 136 -9.23 -12.33 11.89
N HIS A 137 -8.97 -11.02 11.92
CA HIS A 137 -8.41 -10.26 10.80
C HIS A 137 -7.23 -9.39 11.20
N VAL A 138 -6.21 -9.38 10.34
CA VAL A 138 -5.09 -8.43 10.39
C VAL A 138 -5.12 -7.60 9.12
N VAL A 139 -5.40 -6.30 9.24
CA VAL A 139 -5.29 -5.32 8.16
C VAL A 139 -3.89 -4.72 8.22
N PHE A 140 -3.01 -5.17 7.34
CA PHE A 140 -1.66 -4.65 7.21
C PHE A 140 -1.65 -3.43 6.28
N VAL A 141 -1.26 -2.28 6.82
CA VAL A 141 -1.16 -1.01 6.09
C VAL A 141 0.23 -0.90 5.48
N SER A 142 0.28 -0.86 4.16
CA SER A 142 1.50 -0.64 3.37
C SER A 142 1.37 0.69 2.66
N THR A 143 2.32 1.61 2.83
CA THR A 143 2.22 2.97 2.27
C THR A 143 2.06 2.93 0.75
N VAL A 144 2.88 2.09 0.10
CA VAL A 144 2.82 1.77 -1.33
C VAL A 144 2.23 0.36 -1.59
N PRO A 145 1.51 0.11 -2.69
CA PRO A 145 0.91 -1.20 -2.98
C PRO A 145 1.91 -2.36 -3.10
N VAL A 146 1.70 -3.44 -2.34
CA VAL A 146 2.49 -4.68 -2.43
C VAL A 146 2.13 -5.49 -3.68
N VAL A 147 0.88 -5.45 -4.12
CA VAL A 147 0.38 -6.03 -5.36
C VAL A 147 0.04 -4.91 -6.33
N TYR A 148 0.83 -4.75 -7.39
CA TYR A 148 0.64 -3.70 -8.39
C TYR A 148 1.10 -4.17 -9.78
N PRO A 149 0.62 -3.57 -10.89
CA PRO A 149 1.14 -3.87 -12.23
C PRO A 149 2.66 -3.78 -12.32
N HIS A 150 3.24 -4.68 -13.12
CA HIS A 150 4.70 -4.80 -13.18
C HIS A 150 5.36 -3.59 -13.82
N VAL A 151 6.14 -2.88 -13.00
CA VAL A 151 6.95 -1.71 -13.36
C VAL A 151 7.87 -1.95 -14.55
N LYS A 152 8.48 -3.14 -14.69
CA LYS A 152 9.40 -3.43 -15.82
C LYS A 152 8.73 -3.32 -17.19
N VAL A 153 7.49 -3.77 -17.29
CA VAL A 153 6.72 -3.69 -18.54
C VAL A 153 6.34 -2.23 -18.78
N ALA A 154 5.87 -1.53 -17.74
CA ALA A 154 5.58 -0.10 -17.79
C ALA A 154 6.79 0.73 -18.26
N ARG A 155 7.97 0.52 -17.66
CA ARG A 155 9.24 1.18 -18.04
C ARG A 155 9.66 0.85 -19.47
N THR A 156 9.50 -0.40 -19.89
CA THR A 156 9.79 -0.81 -21.28
C THR A 156 8.86 -0.11 -22.27
N VAL A 157 7.55 -0.07 -21.99
CA VAL A 157 6.58 0.66 -22.82
C VAL A 157 6.89 2.15 -22.84
N LEU A 158 7.14 2.78 -21.68
CA LEU A 158 7.53 4.19 -21.57
C LEU A 158 8.81 4.49 -22.37
N ASN A 159 9.84 3.67 -22.26
CA ASN A 159 11.09 3.84 -23.01
C ASN A 159 10.90 3.68 -24.52
N LEU A 160 10.06 2.74 -24.96
CA LEU A 160 9.68 2.62 -26.37
C LEU A 160 8.89 3.84 -26.86
N LEU A 161 8.02 4.41 -26.02
CA LEU A 161 7.27 5.63 -26.32
C LEU A 161 8.15 6.89 -26.36
N LYS A 162 9.26 6.92 -25.60
CA LYS A 162 10.25 8.00 -25.62
C LYS A 162 11.12 8.00 -26.88
N ASN A 163 11.27 6.88 -27.57
CA ASN A 163 12.04 6.79 -28.82
C ASN A 163 11.26 7.40 -29.99
N GLY A 164 11.39 8.72 -30.18
CA GLY A 164 11.29 9.48 -31.45
C GLY A 164 10.02 9.39 -32.32
N LEU A 165 9.55 8.19 -32.68
CA LEU A 165 8.49 7.94 -33.65
C LEU A 165 7.09 8.21 -33.09
N LEU A 166 6.89 8.08 -31.77
CA LEU A 166 5.59 8.30 -31.09
C LEU A 166 5.48 9.63 -30.34
N ARG A 167 6.48 10.51 -30.46
CA ARG A 167 6.50 11.82 -29.79
C ARG A 167 5.36 12.76 -30.25
N CYS A 168 4.87 12.60 -31.49
CA CYS A 168 3.69 13.33 -31.99
C CYS A 168 2.36 12.86 -31.37
N LEU A 169 2.27 11.63 -30.84
CA LEU A 169 1.07 11.14 -30.15
C LEU A 169 0.99 11.64 -28.69
N LEU A 170 2.09 12.15 -28.14
CA LEU A 170 2.21 12.61 -26.75
C LEU A 170 1.97 14.11 -26.56
N GLY A 171 1.95 14.91 -27.63
CA GLY A 171 1.60 16.34 -27.56
C GLY A 171 0.18 16.59 -27.03
N SER A 172 -0.72 15.61 -27.17
CA SER A 172 -2.10 15.64 -26.65
C SER A 172 -2.28 15.00 -25.27
N LEU A 173 -1.22 14.42 -24.68
CA LEU A 173 -1.26 13.68 -23.41
C LEU A 173 -0.79 14.50 -22.19
N GLY A 174 -0.55 15.80 -22.35
CA GLY A 174 -0.36 16.72 -21.22
C GLY A 174 0.90 16.48 -20.37
N ALA A 175 1.95 15.84 -20.93
CA ALA A 175 3.20 15.57 -20.24
C ALA A 175 4.02 16.85 -19.99
N LYS A 176 3.63 17.63 -18.99
CA LYS A 176 4.45 18.64 -18.31
C LYS A 176 4.51 18.28 -16.82
N GLN A 177 5.24 17.22 -16.48
CA GLN A 177 5.60 16.86 -15.11
C GLN A 177 6.96 16.16 -15.17
N LEU A 178 8.00 16.98 -15.28
CA LEU A 178 9.36 16.59 -14.94
C LEU A 178 9.52 16.94 -13.46
N ASN A 179 10.11 16.05 -12.68
CA ASN A 179 10.48 16.30 -11.29
C ASN A 179 11.43 17.51 -11.21
N GLN A 180 11.71 17.97 -10.00
CA GLN A 180 12.60 19.10 -9.72
C GLN A 180 14.05 18.93 -10.25
N PHE A 181 14.43 17.73 -10.71
CA PHE A 181 15.74 17.37 -11.26
C PHE A 181 15.74 17.01 -12.76
N GLY A 182 14.60 17.11 -13.45
CA GLY A 182 14.50 16.88 -14.89
C GLY A 182 14.26 15.43 -15.34
N GLU A 183 13.82 14.53 -14.45
CA GLU A 183 13.33 13.19 -14.78
C GLU A 183 11.80 13.17 -14.80
N PRO A 184 11.12 12.31 -15.58
CA PRO A 184 9.66 12.17 -15.46
C PRO A 184 9.34 11.65 -14.05
N GLU A 185 8.54 12.40 -13.29
CA GLU A 185 8.06 12.07 -11.92
C GLU A 185 7.64 10.59 -11.81
N LEU A 186 6.93 10.11 -12.85
CA LEU A 186 6.49 8.73 -13.00
C LEU A 186 7.60 7.65 -13.00
N MET A 187 8.84 7.97 -13.36
CA MET A 187 9.93 6.99 -13.38
C MET A 187 10.58 6.77 -12.03
N ASP A 188 10.52 7.77 -11.14
CA ASP A 188 10.99 7.68 -9.76
C ASP A 188 10.00 6.86 -8.94
N ASP A 189 8.68 7.13 -9.07
CA ASP A 189 7.60 6.34 -8.43
C ASP A 189 7.72 4.83 -8.70
N LEU A 190 8.17 4.48 -9.90
CA LEU A 190 8.29 3.10 -10.34
C LEU A 190 9.37 2.32 -9.57
N ASP A 191 10.46 2.98 -9.17
CA ASP A 191 11.52 2.37 -8.37
C ASP A 191 11.16 2.35 -6.87
N ASP A 192 10.26 3.23 -6.42
CA ASP A 192 9.70 3.25 -5.06
C ASP A 192 8.77 2.06 -4.73
N HIS A 193 8.27 1.38 -5.74
CA HIS A 193 7.30 0.31 -5.55
C HIS A 193 7.91 -1.01 -5.05
N TRP A 194 7.13 -1.78 -4.28
CA TRP A 194 7.46 -3.17 -3.94
C TRP A 194 7.72 -4.05 -5.17
N SER A 195 7.10 -3.74 -6.31
CA SER A 195 7.25 -4.50 -7.55
C SER A 195 8.53 -4.18 -8.34
N ALA A 196 9.32 -3.22 -7.85
CA ALA A 196 10.61 -2.85 -8.42
C ALA A 196 11.59 -4.05 -8.39
N PRO A 197 12.59 -4.07 -9.29
CA PRO A 197 13.54 -5.18 -9.37
C PRO A 197 14.31 -5.39 -8.07
N ASP A 198 14.75 -4.29 -7.46
CA ASP A 198 15.64 -4.30 -6.29
C ASP A 198 14.89 -4.74 -5.03
N HIS A 199 13.61 -4.40 -4.92
CA HIS A 199 12.75 -4.80 -3.79
C HIS A 199 12.13 -6.20 -3.93
N ARG A 200 12.44 -6.95 -4.99
CA ARG A 200 11.74 -8.22 -5.29
C ARG A 200 11.90 -9.27 -4.19
N ASP A 201 13.11 -9.42 -3.67
CA ASP A 201 13.38 -10.42 -2.63
C ASP A 201 12.80 -10.01 -1.29
N GLU A 202 12.88 -8.71 -0.95
CA GLU A 202 12.27 -8.17 0.26
C GLU A 202 10.73 -8.25 0.21
N ARG A 203 10.11 -7.92 -0.93
CA ARG A 203 8.68 -8.11 -1.17
C ARG A 203 8.27 -9.56 -0.92
N ARG A 204 9.05 -10.53 -1.43
CA ARG A 204 8.79 -11.95 -1.17
C ARG A 204 8.88 -12.24 0.33
N PHE A 205 9.90 -11.71 1.00
CA PHE A 205 10.11 -11.90 2.44
C PHE A 205 8.95 -11.36 3.27
N LEU A 206 8.50 -10.12 3.02
CA LEU A 206 7.30 -9.54 3.66
C LEU A 206 6.07 -10.45 3.47
N ILE A 207 5.79 -10.85 2.23
CA ILE A 207 4.65 -11.71 1.91
C ILE A 207 4.74 -13.05 2.67
N GLU A 208 5.91 -13.68 2.70
CA GLU A 208 6.11 -14.95 3.40
C GLU A 208 5.95 -14.81 4.92
N ILE A 209 6.43 -13.72 5.52
CA ILE A 209 6.21 -13.42 6.94
C ILE A 209 4.72 -13.27 7.24
N LEU A 210 3.99 -12.49 6.44
CA LEU A 210 2.54 -12.29 6.62
C LEU A 210 1.76 -13.60 6.43
N GLN A 211 2.14 -14.44 5.45
CA GLN A 211 1.54 -15.76 5.26
C GLN A 211 1.82 -16.70 6.43
N MET A 212 3.03 -16.66 7.00
CA MET A 212 3.37 -17.45 8.19
C MET A 212 2.56 -16.99 9.40
N LEU A 213 2.39 -15.68 9.59
CA LEU A 213 1.56 -15.10 10.65
C LEU A 213 0.09 -15.54 10.49
N SER A 214 -0.48 -15.38 9.28
CA SER A 214 -1.81 -15.85 8.90
C SER A 214 -2.02 -17.32 9.26
N LYS A 215 -1.08 -18.19 8.86
CA LYS A 215 -1.15 -19.64 9.15
C LYS A 215 -1.03 -19.96 10.65
N TYR A 216 -0.12 -19.30 11.36
CA TYR A 216 0.17 -19.60 12.76
C TYR A 216 -0.92 -19.09 13.70
N ARG A 217 -1.36 -17.84 13.49
CA ARG A 217 -2.42 -17.20 14.29
C ARG A 217 -3.82 -17.63 13.88
N GLY A 218 -3.99 -18.10 12.64
CA GLY A 218 -5.30 -18.43 12.12
C GLY A 218 -6.14 -17.20 11.79
N CYS A 219 -5.52 -16.05 11.59
CA CYS A 219 -6.18 -14.82 11.17
C CYS A 219 -6.04 -14.62 9.65
N ARG A 220 -7.02 -13.94 9.05
CA ARG A 220 -6.95 -13.50 7.66
C ARG A 220 -6.14 -12.21 7.57
N VAL A 221 -5.13 -12.19 6.69
CA VAL A 221 -4.37 -10.96 6.40
C VAL A 221 -4.96 -10.27 5.17
N THR A 222 -5.24 -8.97 5.30
CA THR A 222 -5.62 -8.07 4.21
C THR A 222 -4.61 -6.93 4.10
N LEU A 223 -4.25 -6.57 2.88
CA LEU A 223 -3.35 -5.46 2.60
C LEU A 223 -4.19 -4.21 2.27
N LEU A 224 -3.93 -3.11 2.95
CA LEU A 224 -4.48 -1.79 2.63
C LEU A 224 -3.33 -0.89 2.18
N SER A 225 -3.46 -0.24 1.03
CA SER A 225 -2.37 0.57 0.46
C SER A 225 -2.81 1.86 -0.22
N GLY A 226 -1.89 2.83 -0.27
CA GLY A 226 -2.11 4.19 -0.75
C GLY A 226 -1.14 4.63 -1.85
N ASP A 227 -0.78 5.92 -1.82
CA ASP A 227 0.28 6.58 -2.61
C ASP A 227 0.04 6.73 -4.13
N VAL A 228 -0.35 5.68 -4.83
CA VAL A 228 -0.42 5.63 -6.31
C VAL A 228 -1.54 6.45 -7.01
N HIS A 229 -2.27 7.28 -6.26
CA HIS A 229 -3.35 8.16 -6.73
C HIS A 229 -4.46 7.49 -7.56
N VAL A 230 -4.66 6.19 -7.37
CA VAL A 230 -5.72 5.40 -8.03
C VAL A 230 -6.44 4.52 -7.03
N CYS A 231 -7.63 4.07 -7.40
CA CYS A 231 -8.34 3.01 -6.70
C CYS A 231 -8.13 1.68 -7.43
N GLY A 232 -8.07 0.57 -6.69
CA GLY A 232 -7.66 -0.72 -7.24
C GLY A 232 -7.87 -1.87 -6.27
N ALA A 233 -7.84 -3.08 -6.82
CA ALA A 233 -7.84 -4.30 -6.01
C ALA A 233 -6.90 -5.35 -6.60
N GLY A 234 -6.32 -6.14 -5.72
CA GLY A 234 -5.46 -7.26 -6.07
C GLY A 234 -5.56 -8.38 -5.04
N LYS A 235 -4.91 -9.50 -5.32
CA LYS A 235 -4.83 -10.62 -4.38
C LYS A 235 -3.52 -11.39 -4.53
N LEU A 236 -3.02 -11.88 -3.41
CA LEU A 236 -2.10 -12.99 -3.32
C LEU A 236 -2.91 -14.26 -3.08
N ILE A 237 -2.51 -15.37 -3.68
CA ILE A 237 -3.22 -16.66 -3.64
C ILE A 237 -2.23 -17.81 -3.78
N SER A 238 -2.59 -18.99 -3.27
CA SER A 238 -1.84 -20.22 -3.53
C SER A 238 -1.73 -20.51 -5.04
N TYR A 239 -0.62 -21.15 -5.44
CA TYR A 239 -0.41 -21.66 -6.79
C TYR A 239 -0.22 -23.19 -6.76
N PRO A 240 -0.93 -23.97 -7.61
CA PRO A 240 -2.05 -23.57 -8.49
C PRO A 240 -3.21 -22.89 -7.73
N GLU A 241 -3.96 -22.05 -8.44
CA GLU A 241 -5.07 -21.27 -7.84
C GLU A 241 -6.16 -22.23 -7.34
N PRO A 242 -6.60 -22.13 -6.07
CA PRO A 242 -7.71 -22.90 -5.54
C PRO A 242 -9.06 -22.45 -6.13
N SER A 243 -10.11 -23.26 -5.98
CA SER A 243 -11.48 -22.83 -6.24
C SER A 243 -11.91 -21.73 -5.27
N GLU A 244 -12.95 -20.97 -5.63
CA GLU A 244 -13.45 -19.87 -4.78
C GLU A 244 -13.85 -20.35 -3.38
N GLU A 245 -14.51 -21.50 -3.28
CA GLU A 245 -14.88 -22.13 -2.00
C GLU A 245 -13.67 -22.41 -1.11
N MET A 246 -12.52 -22.72 -1.70
CA MET A 246 -11.29 -23.06 -0.98
C MET A 246 -10.49 -21.83 -0.54
N LEU A 247 -10.79 -20.62 -1.05
CA LEU A 247 -10.07 -19.39 -0.68
C LEU A 247 -10.17 -19.07 0.82
N ARG A 248 -11.33 -19.34 1.44
CA ARG A 248 -11.54 -19.16 2.88
C ARG A 248 -10.62 -20.05 3.73
N HIS A 249 -10.10 -21.12 3.15
CA HIS A 249 -9.19 -22.06 3.79
C HIS A 249 -7.72 -21.84 3.44
N ASP A 250 -7.43 -21.01 2.42
CA ASP A 250 -6.08 -20.71 1.97
C ASP A 250 -5.46 -19.59 2.80
N PHE A 251 -4.48 -19.92 3.65
CA PHE A 251 -3.76 -18.91 4.45
C PHE A 251 -2.91 -17.95 3.59
N ARG A 252 -2.63 -18.31 2.33
CA ARG A 252 -1.92 -17.44 1.36
C ARG A 252 -2.83 -16.47 0.63
N TYR A 253 -4.15 -16.68 0.72
CA TYR A 253 -5.10 -15.73 0.18
C TYR A 253 -5.03 -14.43 0.99
N MET A 254 -4.45 -13.39 0.40
CA MET A 254 -4.34 -12.07 1.00
C MET A 254 -4.84 -11.04 -0.02
N PRO A 255 -6.08 -10.56 0.14
CA PRO A 255 -6.61 -9.46 -0.66
C PRO A 255 -5.81 -8.19 -0.43
N GLN A 256 -5.70 -7.36 -1.46
CA GLN A 256 -5.22 -6.00 -1.35
C GLN A 256 -6.26 -5.02 -1.87
N VAL A 257 -6.52 -3.99 -1.08
CA VAL A 257 -7.33 -2.84 -1.48
C VAL A 257 -6.42 -1.64 -1.62
N ILE A 258 -6.45 -1.02 -2.80
CA ILE A 258 -5.74 0.23 -3.08
C ILE A 258 -6.76 1.35 -3.00
N SER A 259 -6.57 2.25 -2.04
CA SER A 259 -7.35 3.47 -1.92
C SER A 259 -6.40 4.65 -1.82
N SER A 260 -6.22 5.33 -2.95
CA SER A 260 -5.30 6.47 -3.07
C SER A 260 -5.91 7.51 -4.02
N ALA A 261 -5.74 8.81 -3.73
CA ALA A 261 -6.40 10.00 -4.32
C ALA A 261 -7.58 10.60 -3.54
N ILE A 262 -7.43 10.79 -2.23
CA ILE A 262 -8.36 11.62 -1.44
C ILE A 262 -8.11 13.11 -1.66
N SER A 263 -6.86 13.52 -1.93
CA SER A 263 -6.47 14.94 -2.06
C SER A 263 -5.84 15.23 -3.42
N ASN A 264 -4.88 14.40 -3.83
CA ASN A 264 -4.11 14.59 -5.05
C ASN A 264 -4.93 14.29 -6.32
N PRO A 265 -4.64 15.00 -7.44
CA PRO A 265 -5.28 14.73 -8.72
C PRO A 265 -4.90 13.32 -9.20
N PRO A 266 -5.86 12.57 -9.77
CA PRO A 266 -5.60 11.22 -10.22
C PRO A 266 -4.71 11.22 -11.49
N PRO A 267 -3.95 10.15 -11.77
CA PRO A 267 -3.05 10.11 -12.91
C PRO A 267 -3.77 10.18 -14.26
N PRO A 268 -3.09 10.59 -15.35
CA PRO A 268 -3.68 10.67 -16.67
C PRO A 268 -4.21 9.31 -17.18
N GLY A 269 -5.35 9.30 -17.88
CA GLY A 269 -6.01 8.06 -18.32
C GLY A 269 -5.18 7.18 -19.27
N GLY A 270 -4.27 7.78 -20.05
CA GLY A 270 -3.32 7.03 -20.89
C GLY A 270 -2.38 6.15 -20.07
N LEU A 271 -1.89 6.64 -18.92
CA LEU A 271 -1.06 5.88 -18.00
C LEU A 271 -1.83 4.70 -17.41
N ILE A 272 -3.08 4.91 -17.01
CA ILE A 272 -3.94 3.83 -16.48
C ILE A 272 -4.17 2.73 -17.49
N THR A 273 -4.36 3.10 -18.76
CA THR A 273 -4.54 2.13 -19.84
C THR A 273 -3.27 1.28 -20.03
N MET A 274 -2.10 1.89 -19.93
CA MET A 274 -0.82 1.18 -19.94
C MET A 274 -0.66 0.25 -18.73
N LEU A 275 -0.99 0.73 -17.53
CA LEU A 275 -0.92 -0.08 -16.30
C LEU A 275 -1.91 -1.26 -16.33
N ASP A 276 -3.11 -1.07 -16.87
CA ASP A 276 -4.09 -2.14 -17.08
C ASP A 276 -3.58 -3.21 -18.04
N PHE A 277 -2.90 -2.79 -19.12
CA PHE A 277 -2.21 -3.72 -20.02
C PHE A 277 -1.05 -4.47 -19.33
N CYS A 278 -0.36 -3.82 -18.39
CA CYS A 278 0.77 -4.39 -17.64
C CYS A 278 0.34 -5.19 -16.39
N SER A 279 -0.97 -5.34 -16.14
CA SER A 279 -1.50 -5.91 -14.90
C SER A 279 -1.47 -7.44 -14.83
N HIS A 280 -0.75 -8.10 -15.74
CA HIS A 280 -0.67 -9.56 -15.82
C HIS A 280 -0.10 -10.13 -14.50
N GLY A 281 -0.82 -11.09 -13.92
CA GLY A 281 -0.41 -11.74 -12.68
C GLY A 281 0.90 -12.52 -12.83
N GLY A 282 1.67 -12.59 -11.75
CA GLY A 282 2.97 -13.26 -11.72
C GLY A 282 3.10 -14.24 -10.55
N ARG A 283 4.27 -14.88 -10.43
CA ARG A 283 4.59 -15.72 -9.27
C ARG A 283 5.50 -14.94 -8.33
N ILE A 284 5.14 -14.93 -7.04
CA ILE A 284 6.01 -14.44 -5.96
C ILE A 284 7.07 -15.51 -5.66
N ASN A 285 6.62 -16.77 -5.51
CA ASN A 285 7.47 -17.94 -5.31
C ASN A 285 6.81 -19.18 -5.94
N ARG A 286 7.28 -20.39 -5.62
CA ARG A 286 6.73 -21.64 -6.18
C ARG A 286 5.28 -21.93 -5.76
N ALA A 287 4.84 -21.39 -4.62
CA ALA A 287 3.55 -21.70 -4.00
C ALA A 287 2.59 -20.50 -3.97
N THR A 288 3.02 -19.30 -4.37
CA THR A 288 2.22 -18.07 -4.30
C THR A 288 2.25 -17.32 -5.62
N ARG A 289 1.07 -16.93 -6.09
CA ARG A 289 0.85 -16.03 -7.23
C ARG A 289 0.25 -14.71 -6.72
N HIS A 290 0.56 -13.62 -7.42
CA HIS A 290 -0.15 -12.35 -7.30
C HIS A 290 -0.96 -12.06 -8.56
N THR A 291 -2.11 -11.40 -8.41
CA THR A 291 -2.89 -10.90 -9.54
C THR A 291 -3.61 -9.61 -9.17
N MET A 292 -3.70 -8.67 -10.11
CA MET A 292 -4.68 -7.59 -10.02
C MET A 292 -6.07 -8.16 -10.34
N THR A 293 -7.10 -7.67 -9.67
CA THR A 293 -8.48 -8.12 -9.88
C THR A 293 -9.26 -7.10 -10.70
N ARG A 294 -10.06 -7.58 -11.66
CA ARG A 294 -10.91 -6.74 -12.52
C ARG A 294 -12.31 -6.54 -11.93
N GLU A 295 -12.36 -6.19 -10.64
CA GLU A 295 -13.60 -5.89 -9.92
C GLU A 295 -14.15 -4.50 -10.28
N LEU A 296 -13.27 -3.59 -10.70
CA LEU A 296 -13.62 -2.22 -11.04
C LEU A 296 -14.23 -2.13 -12.44
N ARG A 297 -15.04 -1.08 -12.67
CA ARG A 297 -15.73 -0.84 -13.94
C ARG A 297 -15.70 0.62 -14.33
N THR A 298 -15.32 0.94 -15.57
CA THR A 298 -15.45 2.31 -16.12
C THR A 298 -16.92 2.78 -16.11
N ARG A 299 -17.16 4.07 -16.38
CA ARG A 299 -18.54 4.58 -16.57
C ARG A 299 -19.29 3.86 -17.71
N THR A 300 -18.55 3.37 -18.70
CA THR A 300 -19.08 2.61 -19.84
C THR A 300 -19.24 1.11 -19.53
N GLY A 301 -18.99 0.67 -18.30
CA GLY A 301 -19.18 -0.71 -17.83
C GLY A 301 -18.01 -1.66 -18.12
N VAL A 302 -16.93 -1.17 -18.73
CA VAL A 302 -15.73 -1.96 -19.07
C VAL A 302 -14.96 -2.31 -17.79
N ARG A 303 -14.62 -3.58 -17.63
CA ARG A 303 -13.86 -4.04 -16.46
C ARG A 303 -12.40 -3.60 -16.52
N VAL A 304 -11.93 -2.93 -15.48
CA VAL A 304 -10.56 -2.40 -15.35
C VAL A 304 -9.93 -2.88 -14.05
N VAL A 305 -8.60 -2.89 -13.97
CA VAL A 305 -7.87 -3.22 -12.73
C VAL A 305 -7.62 -2.01 -11.84
N LEU A 306 -7.60 -0.80 -12.42
CA LEU A 306 -7.36 0.46 -11.73
C LEU A 306 -8.32 1.52 -12.26
N GLU A 307 -8.75 2.43 -11.39
CA GLU A 307 -9.54 3.61 -11.77
C GLU A 307 -8.90 4.88 -11.20
N ASN A 308 -8.64 5.84 -12.10
CA ASN A 308 -8.04 7.14 -11.78
C ASN A 308 -9.09 8.16 -11.38
N LYS A 309 -9.72 7.90 -10.26
CA LYS A 309 -10.75 8.76 -9.67
C LYS A 309 -10.50 8.92 -8.19
N ARG A 310 -11.04 10.00 -7.63
CA ARG A 310 -11.02 10.21 -6.19
C ARG A 310 -11.78 9.08 -5.51
N ASN A 311 -11.25 8.60 -4.40
CA ASN A 311 -11.82 7.45 -3.73
C ASN A 311 -11.43 7.41 -2.25
N TRP A 312 -12.20 6.66 -1.50
CA TRP A 312 -11.93 6.30 -0.12
C TRP A 312 -12.51 4.90 0.15
N CYS A 313 -12.05 4.25 1.21
CA CYS A 313 -12.49 2.91 1.57
C CYS A 313 -13.18 2.90 2.94
N GLU A 314 -14.37 2.34 2.98
CA GLU A 314 -15.13 2.03 4.19
C GLU A 314 -15.01 0.54 4.47
N VAL A 315 -14.81 0.14 5.72
CA VAL A 315 -14.75 -1.28 6.11
C VAL A 315 -15.84 -1.60 7.11
N ASN A 316 -16.64 -2.62 6.83
CA ASN A 316 -17.66 -3.13 7.75
C ASN A 316 -17.44 -4.61 8.03
N ALA A 317 -17.70 -5.04 9.26
CA ALA A 317 -17.76 -6.46 9.60
C ALA A 317 -19.17 -7.00 9.41
N GLU A 318 -19.31 -8.10 8.67
CA GLU A 318 -20.57 -8.83 8.48
C GLU A 318 -20.43 -10.24 9.02
N LYS A 319 -21.41 -10.69 9.81
CA LYS A 319 -21.40 -12.05 10.37
C LYS A 319 -21.59 -13.08 9.26
N GLU A 320 -20.79 -14.13 9.26
CA GLU A 320 -20.87 -15.26 8.33
C GLU A 320 -20.54 -16.58 9.05
N ASP A 321 -20.75 -17.72 8.38
CA ASP A 321 -20.40 -19.03 8.91
C ASP A 321 -18.93 -19.09 9.34
N GLY A 322 -18.71 -19.25 10.64
CA GLY A 322 -17.39 -19.40 11.26
C GLY A 322 -16.59 -18.11 11.47
N GLY A 323 -17.25 -16.94 11.50
CA GLY A 323 -16.63 -15.68 11.97
C GLY A 323 -17.32 -14.44 11.39
N HIS A 324 -16.53 -13.40 11.16
CA HIS A 324 -16.97 -12.15 10.53
C HIS A 324 -16.17 -11.95 9.25
N ALA A 325 -16.85 -11.67 8.14
CA ALA A 325 -16.20 -11.22 6.93
C ALA A 325 -16.01 -9.70 7.01
N LEU A 326 -14.86 -9.20 6.55
CA LEU A 326 -14.67 -7.77 6.35
C LEU A 326 -15.11 -7.41 4.93
N ILE A 327 -15.98 -6.41 4.81
CA ILE A 327 -16.45 -5.86 3.54
C ILE A 327 -15.76 -4.52 3.33
N PHE A 328 -14.78 -4.49 2.44
CA PHE A 328 -14.11 -3.28 2.01
C PHE A 328 -14.90 -2.66 0.88
N LYS A 329 -15.56 -1.54 1.15
CA LYS A 329 -16.38 -0.79 0.20
C LYS A 329 -15.55 0.37 -0.35
N LEU A 330 -15.05 0.21 -1.56
CA LEU A 330 -14.29 1.25 -2.25
C LEU A 330 -15.27 2.22 -2.91
N ARG A 331 -15.32 3.46 -2.40
CA ARG A 331 -16.21 4.53 -2.83
C ARG A 331 -15.47 5.40 -3.85
N VAL A 332 -16.10 5.66 -4.99
CA VAL A 332 -15.50 6.46 -6.06
C VAL A 332 -16.31 7.73 -6.32
N GLU A 333 -15.60 8.86 -6.39
CA GLU A 333 -16.11 10.22 -6.50
C GLU A 333 -15.49 10.96 -7.69
N ASP A 334 -16.20 11.94 -8.25
CA ASP A 334 -15.68 12.79 -9.32
C ASP A 334 -14.92 14.01 -8.79
N SER A 335 -15.34 14.56 -7.66
CA SER A 335 -14.88 15.84 -7.12
C SER A 335 -14.81 15.81 -5.60
N PRO A 336 -13.91 16.61 -4.96
CA PRO A 336 -13.88 16.75 -3.51
C PRO A 336 -15.21 17.24 -2.94
N GLY A 337 -15.70 16.55 -1.91
CA GLY A 337 -16.93 16.93 -1.19
C GLY A 337 -18.23 16.68 -1.96
N ASP A 338 -18.17 16.00 -3.11
CA ASP A 338 -19.38 15.50 -3.78
C ASP A 338 -19.90 14.29 -3.00
N LEU A 339 -20.98 14.48 -2.22
CA LEU A 339 -21.64 13.41 -1.47
C LEU A 339 -22.24 12.33 -2.38
N LYS A 340 -22.29 12.57 -3.70
CA LYS A 340 -22.77 11.59 -4.66
C LYS A 340 -21.69 10.55 -4.95
N ILE A 341 -21.80 9.44 -4.24
CA ILE A 341 -21.05 8.22 -4.56
C ILE A 341 -21.46 7.76 -5.96
N ILE A 342 -20.50 7.79 -6.88
CA ILE A 342 -20.75 7.49 -8.30
C ILE A 342 -20.72 5.98 -8.50
N LYS A 343 -19.79 5.31 -7.81
CA LYS A 343 -19.62 3.86 -7.84
C LYS A 343 -19.15 3.36 -6.48
N GLN A 344 -19.53 2.13 -6.20
CA GLN A 344 -19.11 1.36 -5.04
C GLN A 344 -18.64 0.00 -5.53
N TYR A 345 -17.51 -0.45 -5.00
CA TYR A 345 -16.98 -1.79 -5.23
C TYR A 345 -16.76 -2.49 -3.90
N ASP A 346 -17.38 -3.65 -3.74
CA ASP A 346 -17.36 -4.38 -2.48
C ASP A 346 -16.42 -5.56 -2.60
N ILE A 347 -15.39 -5.57 -1.76
CA ILE A 347 -14.41 -6.64 -1.66
C ILE A 347 -14.66 -7.35 -0.34
N LYS A 348 -15.33 -8.50 -0.43
CA LYS A 348 -15.62 -9.35 0.73
C LYS A 348 -14.41 -10.21 1.06
N VAL A 349 -13.97 -10.14 2.30
CA VAL A 349 -12.82 -10.87 2.82
C VAL A 349 -13.28 -11.79 3.96
N PRO A 350 -13.39 -13.11 3.73
CA PRO A 350 -13.84 -14.04 4.76
C PRO A 350 -12.76 -14.29 5.81
N PRO A 351 -13.15 -14.64 7.05
CA PRO A 351 -12.20 -15.08 8.06
C PRO A 351 -11.49 -16.36 7.60
N LEU A 352 -10.26 -16.58 8.08
CA LEU A 352 -9.49 -17.77 7.74
C LEU A 352 -10.02 -18.98 8.51
N GLN A 353 -10.32 -20.08 7.81
CA GLN A 353 -10.90 -21.28 8.44
C GLN A 353 -10.16 -22.55 8.09
N LYS A 354 -10.16 -23.51 9.02
CA LYS A 354 -9.63 -24.85 8.78
C LYS A 354 -10.70 -25.73 8.12
N LEU A 355 -10.31 -26.48 7.09
CA LEU A 355 -11.10 -27.59 6.55
C LEU A 355 -10.49 -28.88 7.09
N ASN A 356 -11.29 -29.72 7.76
CA ASN A 356 -10.83 -30.96 8.39
C ASN A 356 -9.60 -30.76 9.31
N GLY A 357 -9.58 -29.65 10.07
CA GLY A 357 -8.49 -29.32 10.98
C GLY A 357 -7.21 -28.76 10.33
N GLN A 358 -7.19 -28.57 9.01
CA GLN A 358 -6.02 -28.04 8.28
C GLN A 358 -6.38 -26.84 7.40
N TYR A 359 -5.41 -25.96 7.16
CA TYR A 359 -5.50 -24.95 6.12
C TYR A 359 -5.16 -25.54 4.75
N TYR A 360 -5.71 -24.98 3.69
CA TYR A 360 -5.31 -25.33 2.33
C TYR A 360 -3.83 -24.98 2.11
N ASP A 361 -3.03 -25.96 1.70
CA ASP A 361 -1.62 -25.78 1.35
C ASP A 361 -1.31 -26.68 0.14
N THR A 362 -0.92 -26.10 -0.99
CA THR A 362 -0.58 -26.88 -2.20
C THR A 362 0.63 -27.80 -1.99
N ARG A 363 1.43 -27.56 -0.95
CA ARG A 363 2.61 -28.36 -0.60
C ARG A 363 2.30 -29.64 0.16
N THR A 364 1.14 -29.77 0.80
CA THR A 364 0.81 -30.96 1.62
C THR A 364 0.28 -32.14 0.80
N LYS A 365 0.21 -32.02 -0.54
CA LYS A 365 -0.20 -33.12 -1.46
C LYS A 365 0.77 -34.32 -1.55
N HIS A 366 1.65 -34.51 -0.57
CA HIS A 366 2.38 -35.77 -0.38
C HIS A 366 2.02 -36.37 0.98
N HIS A 367 0.83 -36.98 1.05
CA HIS A 367 0.62 -38.35 1.55
C HIS A 367 -0.89 -38.67 1.56
N GLY A 368 -1.33 -39.48 0.59
CA GLY A 368 -2.55 -40.27 0.67
C GLY A 368 -3.76 -39.73 -0.09
N GLY A 369 -4.17 -40.45 -1.13
CA GLY A 369 -5.55 -40.48 -1.58
C GLY A 369 -5.90 -39.58 -2.77
N CYS A 370 -5.96 -40.21 -3.93
CA CYS A 370 -6.68 -39.74 -5.11
C CYS A 370 -8.11 -39.30 -4.72
N PHE A 371 -8.55 -38.12 -5.15
CA PHE A 371 -9.97 -37.83 -5.30
C PHE A 371 -10.19 -37.34 -6.73
N VAL A 372 -10.65 -38.27 -7.55
CA VAL A 372 -11.33 -38.05 -8.83
C VAL A 372 -12.82 -38.21 -8.51
N ALA A 373 -13.59 -37.14 -8.71
CA ALA A 373 -14.91 -37.06 -9.34
C ALA A 373 -15.38 -35.60 -9.23
#